data_AF-A0A5K0Z2P5-F1
#
_entry.id   AF-A0A5K0Z2P5-F1
#
_cell.length_a   1.000
_cell.length_b   1.000
_cell.length_c   1.000
_cell.angle_alpha   90.00
_cell.angle_beta   90.00
_cell.angle_gamma   90.00
#
_symmetry.space_group_name_H-M   'P 1'
#
loop_
_entity.id
_entity.type
_entity.pdbx_description
1 polymer ?
#
loop_
_entity_poly.entity_id
_entity_poly.type
_entity_poly.pdbx_seq_one_letter_code
_entity_poly.pdbx_strand_id
1 'polypeptide(L)' 'FAKENPCDLSMLPSVSVSEGEDPSVEAVTVTLQRALKFYSTIQAHDGHWPADLGGNLFFIPAL' A
#
# COMPACT_ATOMS: atom_id res chain seq x y z
N PHE A 1 -5.52 -9.26 8.00
CA PHE A 1 -5.02 -7.88 7.94
C PHE A 1 -6.04 -6.93 7.31
N ALA A 2 -6.06 -6.65 5.99
CA ALA A 2 -6.98 -5.63 5.42
C ALA A 2 -8.48 -5.85 5.70
N LYS A 3 -8.93 -7.11 5.74
CA LYS A 3 -10.33 -7.45 6.09
C LYS A 3 -10.70 -7.04 7.53
N GLU A 4 -9.74 -7.03 8.43
CA GLU A 4 -9.95 -6.70 9.86
C GLU A 4 -9.90 -5.19 10.11
N ASN A 5 -9.27 -4.42 9.21
CA ASN A 5 -9.13 -2.97 9.33
C ASN A 5 -9.57 -2.29 8.01
N PRO A 6 -10.87 -2.08 7.78
CA PRO A 6 -11.35 -1.52 6.52
C PRO A 6 -10.89 -0.07 6.30
N CYS A 7 -10.33 0.21 5.12
CA CYS A 7 -9.88 1.55 4.74
C CYS A 7 -11.01 2.35 4.08
N ASP A 8 -11.43 3.46 4.69
CA ASP A 8 -12.28 4.45 4.00
C ASP A 8 -11.44 5.54 3.31
N LEU A 9 -11.43 5.48 1.98
CA LEU A 9 -10.76 6.45 1.11
C LEU A 9 -11.73 7.48 0.49
N SER A 10 -13.03 7.41 0.79
CA SER A 10 -14.05 8.31 0.22
C SER A 10 -13.81 9.78 0.56
N MET A 11 -13.15 10.03 1.69
CA MET A 11 -12.80 11.39 2.15
C MET A 11 -11.51 11.96 1.53
N LEU A 12 -10.73 11.16 0.78
CA LEU A 12 -9.51 11.64 0.12
C LEU A 12 -9.73 11.73 -1.39
N PRO A 13 -9.43 12.88 -2.03
CA PRO A 13 -9.62 13.04 -3.46
C PRO A 13 -8.74 12.06 -4.24
N SER A 14 -9.23 11.60 -5.40
CA SER A 14 -8.39 10.84 -6.34
C SER A 14 -7.55 11.83 -7.13
N VAL A 15 -6.25 11.57 -7.23
CA VAL A 15 -5.31 12.42 -7.97
C VAL A 15 -4.62 11.56 -9.03
N SER A 16 -4.56 12.08 -10.25
CA SER A 16 -3.81 11.52 -11.37
C SER A 16 -2.88 12.58 -11.91
N VAL A 17 -1.65 12.20 -12.21
CA VAL A 17 -0.62 13.07 -12.82
C VAL A 17 -0.30 12.51 -14.18
N SER A 18 -0.25 13.37 -15.20
CA SER A 18 0.01 12.95 -16.58
C SER A 18 1.48 12.59 -16.77
N GLU A 19 1.78 11.75 -17.76
CA GLU A 19 3.17 11.43 -18.10
C GLU A 19 3.91 12.68 -18.60
N GLY A 20 5.05 13.00 -18.00
CA GLY A 20 5.85 14.19 -18.32
C GLY A 20 5.42 15.47 -17.58
N GLU A 21 4.41 15.41 -16.72
CA GLU A 21 4.01 16.50 -15.82
C GLU A 21 4.66 16.34 -14.45
N ASP A 22 5.29 17.41 -13.95
CA ASP A 22 5.81 17.42 -12.58
C ASP A 22 4.64 17.46 -11.57
N PRO A 23 4.59 16.55 -10.59
CA PRO A 23 3.49 16.51 -9.64
C PRO A 23 3.52 17.72 -8.70
N SER A 24 2.36 18.33 -8.44
CA SER A 24 2.25 19.40 -7.44
C SER A 24 2.45 18.86 -6.01
N VAL A 25 2.79 19.75 -5.08
CA VAL A 25 2.95 19.41 -3.65
C VAL A 25 1.66 18.80 -3.09
N GLU A 26 0.52 19.34 -3.49
CA GLU A 26 -0.81 18.86 -3.08
C GLU A 26 -1.08 17.45 -3.64
N ALA A 27 -0.73 17.21 -4.92
CA ALA A 27 -0.88 15.91 -5.55
C ALA A 27 -0.06 14.83 -4.83
N VAL A 28 1.19 15.15 -4.50
CA VAL A 28 2.06 14.25 -3.71
C VAL A 28 1.48 14.01 -2.32
N THR A 29 1.05 15.08 -1.64
CA THR A 29 0.51 15.00 -0.28
C THR A 29 -0.74 14.11 -0.21
N VAL A 30 -1.70 14.32 -1.10
CA VAL A 30 -2.92 13.49 -1.18
C VAL A 30 -2.58 12.04 -1.49
N THR A 31 -1.66 11.82 -2.43
CA THR A 31 -1.24 10.46 -2.82
C THR A 31 -0.61 9.73 -1.63
N LEU A 32 0.29 10.39 -0.89
CA LEU A 32 0.91 9.82 0.31
C LEU A 32 -0.12 9.53 1.40
N GLN A 33 -1.06 10.42 1.66
CA GLN A 33 -2.12 10.18 2.64
C GLN A 33 -2.97 8.95 2.28
N ARG A 34 -3.32 8.78 1.00
CA ARG A 34 -4.06 7.60 0.52
C ARG A 34 -3.23 6.32 0.68
N ALA A 35 -1.96 6.37 0.29
CA ALA A 35 -1.04 5.25 0.43
C ALA A 35 -0.89 4.84 1.90
N LEU A 36 -0.60 5.77 2.80
CA LEU A 36 -0.42 5.50 4.23
C LEU A 36 -1.70 4.92 4.86
N LYS A 37 -2.87 5.48 4.55
CA LYS A 37 -4.15 4.91 4.99
C LYS A 37 -4.30 3.47 4.52
N PHE A 38 -4.06 3.18 3.25
CA PHE A 38 -4.12 1.82 2.73
C PHE A 38 -3.11 0.88 3.41
N TYR A 39 -1.83 1.24 3.47
CA TYR A 39 -0.80 0.41 4.08
C TYR A 39 -1.05 0.14 5.56
N SER A 40 -1.67 1.07 6.30
CA SER A 40 -2.07 0.85 7.69
C SER A 40 -3.07 -0.31 7.85
N THR A 41 -3.85 -0.63 6.81
CA THR A 41 -4.86 -1.70 6.88
C THR A 41 -4.27 -3.10 6.75
N ILE A 42 -3.12 -3.23 6.12
CA ILE A 42 -2.41 -4.51 5.95
C ILE A 42 -1.34 -4.75 7.02
N GLN A 43 -1.13 -3.80 7.93
CA GLN A 43 -0.21 -3.98 9.06
C GLN A 43 -0.71 -5.10 9.99
N ALA A 44 0.20 -5.95 10.45
CA ALA A 44 -0.08 -6.98 11.43
C ALA A 44 -0.21 -6.40 12.85
N HIS A 45 -0.78 -7.20 13.77
CA HIS A 45 -1.07 -6.79 15.14
C HIS A 45 0.18 -6.42 15.98
N ASP A 46 1.34 -6.95 15.62
CA ASP A 46 2.65 -6.67 16.22
C ASP A 46 3.39 -5.52 15.51
N GLY A 47 2.77 -4.92 14.49
CA GLY A 47 3.29 -3.78 13.75
C GLY A 47 4.10 -4.14 12.49
N HIS A 48 4.34 -5.41 12.16
CA HIS A 48 5.05 -5.78 10.93
C HIS A 48 4.14 -5.65 9.69
N TRP A 49 4.75 -5.55 8.50
CA TRP A 49 4.03 -5.67 7.23
C TRP A 49 4.33 -7.03 6.60
N PRO A 50 3.32 -7.91 6.47
CA PRO A 50 3.52 -9.20 5.84
C PRO A 50 3.74 -8.99 4.33
N ALA A 51 4.78 -9.62 3.81
CA ALA A 51 5.06 -9.67 2.39
C ALA A 51 5.12 -11.14 1.96
N ASP A 52 4.44 -11.46 0.87
CA ASP A 52 4.69 -12.74 0.20
C ASP A 52 6.00 -12.60 -0.59
N LEU A 53 7.04 -13.27 -0.11
CA LEU A 53 8.36 -13.33 -0.75
C LEU A 53 8.55 -14.68 -1.47
N GLY A 54 7.44 -15.30 -1.91
CA GLY A 54 7.45 -16.47 -2.78
C GLY A 54 8.09 -16.16 -4.14
N GLY A 55 9.34 -16.60 -4.33
CA GLY A 55 10.06 -16.56 -5.60
C GLY A 55 10.28 -17.97 -6.20
N ASN A 56 11.31 -18.13 -7.03
CA ASN A 56 11.63 -19.39 -7.71
C ASN A 56 11.60 -20.61 -6.76
N LEU A 57 11.00 -21.70 -7.26
CA LEU A 57 10.54 -22.91 -6.54
C LEU A 57 11.63 -23.78 -5.87
N PHE A 58 12.83 -23.27 -5.59
CA PHE A 58 13.91 -24.07 -5.01
C PHE A 58 14.09 -23.87 -3.49
N PHE A 59 13.22 -23.11 -2.82
CA PHE A 59 13.34 -22.83 -1.40
C PHE A 59 12.89 -23.97 -0.46
N ILE A 60 12.21 -25.00 -0.98
CA ILE A 60 11.81 -26.16 -0.19
C ILE A 60 12.48 -27.40 -0.78
N PRO A 61 13.52 -27.97 -0.14
CA PRO A 61 14.01 -29.29 -0.51
C PRO A 61 12.87 -30.30 -0.34
N ALA A 62 12.74 -31.25 -1.29
CA ALA A 62 11.76 -32.32 -1.18
C ALA A 62 11.96 -33.06 0.16
N LEU A 63 10.90 -33.12 0.97
CA LEU A 63 10.88 -33.83 2.25
C LEU A 63 10.89 -35.35 2.04
#